data_AF-A0A1D1VIE5-F1
#
_entry.id   AF-A0A1D1VIE5-F1
#
_cell.length_a   1.000
_cell.length_b   1.000
_cell.length_c   1.000
_cell.angle_alpha   90.00
_cell.angle_beta   90.00
_cell.angle_gamma   90.00
#
_symmetry.space_group_name_H-M   'P 1'
#
loop_
_entity.id
_entity.type
_entity.pdbx_description
1 polymer ?
#
loop_
_entity_poly.entity_id
_entity_poly.type
_entity_poly.pdbx_seq_one_letter_code
_entity_poly.pdbx_strand_id
1 'polypeptide(L)'
;MLKRIHVDLYTGLRMSFFYLSNDEDLNNAVLFDRIQKTCRVILLLMPAQTVRRFMASASKQGLNGGEYVFIAVEPFENERRYGSIDQSFSDHLGSQQTLLQLTPNCTSEKPAVDLRLMDVLKNESVVKYDAVFWPSEKPHIALSVYHSVLAVGYVLNESFHAAMNLSDGRALASVFADRDIALDGMILRTDHGNTLLVDFCVKDFNPEKGCFMPVLQYDGARGIFTAVAGRKIDWHRSLADGAPPNEPFCGFLGNNPRCQGGRVSNLISTVLGVLVALFVIGVLAGIAMHRITR
;
A
#
# COMPACT_ATOMS: atom_id res chain seq x y z
N MET A 1 12.23 16.54 -12.26
CA MET A 1 10.92 17.08 -12.73
C MET A 1 9.83 16.11 -12.32
N LEU A 2 8.97 16.47 -11.37
CA LEU A 2 7.88 15.61 -10.89
C LEU A 2 6.61 15.88 -11.73
N LYS A 3 6.23 14.93 -12.59
CA LYS A 3 5.01 15.02 -13.42
C LYS A 3 3.85 14.43 -12.62
N ARG A 4 2.87 15.25 -12.22
CA ARG A 4 1.68 14.82 -11.49
C ARG A 4 0.65 14.29 -12.50
N ILE A 5 0.40 12.98 -12.49
CA ILE A 5 -0.71 12.38 -13.23
C ILE A 5 -1.84 12.17 -12.22
N HIS A 6 -2.97 12.85 -12.40
CA HIS A 6 -4.19 12.52 -11.66
C HIS A 6 -4.88 11.38 -12.40
N VAL A 7 -5.08 10.25 -11.70
CA VAL A 7 -5.91 9.15 -12.18
C VAL A 7 -7.10 9.10 -11.23
N ASP A 8 -8.28 9.49 -11.71
CA ASP A 8 -9.53 9.43 -10.94
C ASP A 8 -10.07 7.99 -10.99
N LEU A 9 -9.55 7.13 -10.11
CA LEU A 9 -10.11 5.80 -9.83
C LEU A 9 -11.09 5.95 -8.65
N TYR A 10 -12.40 5.88 -8.96
CA TYR A 10 -13.54 6.02 -8.06
C TYR A 10 -13.71 7.41 -7.43
N THR A 11 -14.94 7.93 -7.49
CA THR A 11 -15.33 9.27 -7.03
C THR A 11 -15.01 9.47 -5.54
N GLY A 12 -13.84 10.05 -5.23
CA GLY A 12 -13.44 10.43 -3.88
C GLY A 12 -11.97 10.11 -3.52
N LEU A 13 -11.29 9.21 -4.21
CA LEU A 13 -9.90 8.86 -3.89
C LEU A 13 -8.92 9.83 -4.58
N ARG A 14 -8.19 10.63 -3.81
CA ARG A 14 -7.13 11.50 -4.34
C ARG A 14 -5.78 10.81 -4.24
N MET A 15 -5.18 10.48 -5.38
CA MET A 15 -3.83 9.94 -5.45
C MET A 15 -2.80 11.02 -5.78
N SER A 16 -1.64 10.95 -5.14
CA SER A 16 -0.46 11.75 -5.46
C SER A 16 0.71 10.83 -5.78
N PHE A 17 1.39 11.08 -6.90
CA PHE A 17 2.53 10.29 -7.34
C PHE A 17 3.84 11.02 -7.05
N PHE A 18 4.76 10.32 -6.41
CA PHE A 18 6.10 10.80 -6.10
C PHE A 18 7.10 9.91 -6.84
N TYR A 19 7.87 10.49 -7.74
CA TYR A 19 8.90 9.78 -8.50
C TYR A 19 10.26 10.08 -7.90
N LEU A 20 10.98 9.03 -7.51
CA LEU A 20 12.34 9.10 -7.01
C LEU A 20 13.27 8.76 -8.17
N SER A 21 14.19 9.65 -8.51
CA SER A 21 15.16 9.45 -9.59
C SER A 21 16.44 8.82 -9.08
N ASN A 22 16.81 9.08 -7.83
CA ASN A 22 18.02 8.55 -7.19
C ASN A 22 17.84 8.46 -5.66
N ASP A 23 18.86 7.94 -4.97
CA ASP A 23 18.87 7.83 -3.51
C ASP A 23 18.92 9.20 -2.79
N GLU A 24 19.37 10.27 -3.45
CA GLU A 24 19.40 11.61 -2.85
C GLU A 24 17.99 12.16 -2.60
N ASP A 25 17.03 11.79 -3.46
CA ASP A 25 15.62 12.12 -3.28
C ASP A 25 15.03 11.56 -1.97
N LEU A 26 15.61 10.49 -1.42
CA LEU A 26 15.19 9.90 -0.14
C LEU A 26 15.54 10.77 1.06
N ASN A 27 16.49 11.70 0.94
CA ASN A 27 16.82 12.66 1.98
C ASN A 27 16.21 14.06 1.72
N ASN A 28 15.34 14.17 0.71
CA ASN A 28 14.78 15.44 0.29
C ASN A 28 13.68 15.91 1.25
N ALA A 29 13.94 16.98 1.99
CA ALA A 29 12.95 17.58 2.90
C ALA A 29 11.64 17.97 2.18
N VAL A 30 11.72 18.35 0.90
CA VAL A 30 10.55 18.72 0.09
C VAL A 30 9.64 17.51 -0.18
N LEU A 31 10.20 16.30 -0.30
CA LEU A 31 9.42 15.08 -0.47
C LEU A 31 8.56 14.82 0.76
N PHE A 32 9.18 14.82 1.95
CA PHE A 32 8.47 14.53 3.19
C PHE A 32 7.49 15.64 3.59
N ASP A 33 7.84 16.91 3.36
CA ASP A 33 6.90 18.02 3.53
C ASP A 33 5.63 17.84 2.68
N ARG A 34 5.79 17.40 1.43
CA ARG A 34 4.64 17.11 0.56
C ARG A 34 3.84 15.92 1.06
N ILE A 35 4.48 14.81 1.43
CA ILE A 35 3.79 13.64 2.00
C ILE A 35 2.92 14.07 3.18
N GLN A 36 3.47 14.81 4.14
CA GLN A 36 2.75 15.31 5.31
C GLN A 36 1.53 16.16 4.96
N LYS A 37 1.59 16.93 3.87
CA LYS A 37 0.53 17.82 3.38
C LYS A 37 -0.46 17.17 2.40
N THR A 38 -0.29 15.90 2.03
CA THR A 38 -1.15 15.29 0.99
C THR A 38 -1.70 13.91 1.30
N CYS A 39 -1.02 13.08 2.11
CA CYS A 39 -1.44 11.70 2.29
C CYS A 39 -1.08 11.12 3.67
N ARG A 40 -1.80 10.07 4.06
CA ARG A 40 -1.49 9.22 5.24
C ARG A 40 -1.32 7.74 4.90
N VAL A 41 -1.76 7.31 3.71
CA VAL A 41 -1.51 5.97 3.17
C VAL A 41 -0.55 6.11 1.99
N ILE A 42 0.56 5.36 2.02
CA ILE A 42 1.64 5.44 1.04
C ILE A 42 1.92 4.05 0.47
N LEU A 43 1.77 3.91 -0.85
CA LEU A 43 2.20 2.72 -1.59
C LEU A 43 3.65 2.91 -2.05
N LEU A 44 4.52 1.95 -1.71
CA LEU A 44 5.93 1.96 -2.06
C LEU A 44 6.18 0.96 -3.19
N LEU A 45 6.26 1.49 -4.41
CA LEU A 45 6.54 0.75 -5.64
C LEU A 45 8.04 0.80 -5.97
N MET A 46 8.87 0.18 -5.13
CA MET A 46 10.32 0.24 -5.22
C MET A 46 10.97 -1.05 -4.69
N PRO A 47 12.23 -1.36 -5.07
CA PRO A 47 12.94 -2.51 -4.53
C PRO A 47 13.07 -2.46 -3.00
N ALA A 48 13.13 -3.62 -2.35
CA ALA A 48 13.19 -3.78 -0.90
C ALA A 48 14.30 -2.95 -0.25
N GLN A 49 15.48 -2.86 -0.88
CA GLN A 49 16.57 -2.03 -0.35
C GLN A 49 16.19 -0.53 -0.32
N THR A 50 15.52 -0.04 -1.37
CA THR A 50 15.03 1.35 -1.43
C THR A 50 13.89 1.57 -0.45
N VAL A 51 12.98 0.59 -0.27
CA VAL A 51 11.95 0.63 0.78
C VAL A 51 12.60 0.82 2.15
N ARG A 52 13.65 0.05 2.47
CA ARG A 52 14.34 0.16 3.77
C ARG A 52 14.90 1.56 4.01
N ARG A 53 15.58 2.12 3.00
CA ARG A 53 16.16 3.48 3.08
C ARG A 53 15.08 4.56 3.17
N PHE A 54 13.98 4.40 2.43
CA PHE A 54 12.84 5.31 2.48
C PHE A 54 12.23 5.31 3.89
N MET A 55 11.96 4.14 4.45
CA MET A 55 11.37 4.00 5.78
C MET A 55 12.29 4.53 6.88
N ALA A 56 13.61 4.30 6.78
CA ALA A 56 14.60 4.91 7.67
C ALA A 56 14.54 6.45 7.62
N SER A 57 14.42 7.02 6.42
CA SER A 57 14.33 8.47 6.22
C SER A 57 12.98 9.02 6.73
N ALA A 58 11.88 8.31 6.49
CA ALA A 58 10.56 8.65 7.02
C ALA A 58 10.54 8.64 8.56
N SER A 59 11.21 7.66 9.19
CA SER A 59 11.40 7.61 10.63
C SER A 59 12.17 8.81 11.17
N LYS A 60 13.24 9.27 10.48
CA LYS A 60 13.97 10.48 10.87
C LYS A 60 13.12 11.75 10.81
N GLN A 61 12.11 11.76 9.94
CA GLN A 61 11.13 12.84 9.82
C GLN A 61 9.91 12.67 10.76
N GLY A 62 9.93 11.67 11.65
CA GLY A 62 8.85 11.43 12.61
C GLY A 62 7.59 10.79 12.03
N LEU A 63 7.64 10.24 10.80
CA LEU A 63 6.45 9.67 10.13
C LEU A 63 6.10 8.24 10.58
N ASN A 64 6.82 7.69 11.57
CA ASN A 64 6.54 6.38 12.17
C ASN A 64 5.75 6.50 13.49
N GLY A 65 5.14 7.66 13.76
CA GLY A 65 4.37 7.94 14.98
C GLY A 65 2.96 7.34 15.01
N GLY A 66 2.64 6.39 14.14
CA GLY A 66 1.32 5.75 14.09
C GLY A 66 0.23 6.55 13.37
N GLU A 67 0.56 7.66 12.71
CA GLU A 67 -0.38 8.41 11.86
C GLU A 67 -0.35 7.98 10.39
N TYR A 68 0.66 7.20 9.98
CA TYR A 68 0.90 6.82 8.59
C TYR A 68 0.86 5.31 8.41
N VAL A 69 0.39 4.89 7.23
CA VAL A 69 0.44 3.50 6.77
C VAL A 69 1.34 3.43 5.55
N PHE A 70 2.39 2.62 5.62
CA PHE A 70 3.28 2.34 4.49
C PHE A 70 3.00 0.93 3.99
N ILE A 71 2.85 0.77 2.68
CA ILE A 71 2.59 -0.54 2.06
C ILE A 71 3.63 -0.76 0.97
N ALA A 72 4.57 -1.67 1.21
CA ALA A 72 5.47 -2.16 0.19
C ALA A 72 4.75 -3.13 -0.73
N VAL A 73 4.81 -2.88 -2.04
CA VAL A 73 4.18 -3.77 -3.03
C VAL A 73 5.25 -4.67 -3.63
N GLU A 74 5.08 -5.97 -3.44
CA GLU A 74 5.89 -7.00 -4.07
C GLU A 74 5.03 -7.71 -5.14
N PRO A 75 5.27 -7.47 -6.44
CA PRO A 75 4.44 -8.05 -7.48
C PRO A 75 4.64 -9.56 -7.62
N PHE A 76 5.85 -10.05 -7.36
CA PHE A 76 6.20 -11.47 -7.27
C PHE A 76 7.56 -11.61 -6.60
N GLU A 77 7.85 -12.79 -6.08
CA GLU A 77 9.11 -13.09 -5.41
C GLU A 77 10.26 -13.13 -6.44
N ASN A 78 11.17 -12.16 -6.36
CA ASN A 78 12.42 -12.19 -7.12
C ASN A 78 13.49 -11.42 -6.34
N GLU A 79 14.23 -12.16 -5.52
CA GLU A 79 15.25 -11.57 -4.64
C GLU A 79 16.31 -10.80 -5.42
N ARG A 80 16.68 -11.26 -6.62
CA ARG A 80 17.69 -10.60 -7.45
C ARG A 80 17.23 -9.22 -7.92
N ARG A 81 15.98 -9.09 -8.36
CA ARG A 81 15.44 -7.87 -8.96
C ARG A 81 14.87 -6.91 -7.91
N TYR A 82 14.15 -7.45 -6.92
CA TYR A 82 13.42 -6.66 -5.94
C TYR A 82 14.00 -6.75 -4.54
N GLY A 83 14.88 -7.71 -4.24
CA GLY A 83 15.30 -8.00 -2.87
C GLY A 83 14.19 -8.67 -2.05
N SER A 84 14.47 -8.97 -0.79
CA SER A 84 13.51 -9.56 0.15
C SER A 84 13.17 -8.58 1.26
N ILE A 85 11.89 -8.27 1.50
CA ILE A 85 11.51 -7.33 2.57
C ILE A 85 11.72 -7.90 3.98
N ASP A 86 11.75 -9.23 4.10
CA ASP A 86 11.93 -9.97 5.37
C ASP A 86 13.31 -9.79 5.99
N GLN A 87 14.32 -9.38 5.22
CA GLN A 87 15.63 -9.09 5.78
C GLN A 87 15.52 -7.93 6.77
N SER A 88 15.89 -8.21 8.03
CA SER A 88 15.83 -7.27 9.14
C SER A 88 16.44 -5.92 8.78
N PHE A 89 15.71 -4.86 9.11
CA PHE A 89 16.24 -3.51 9.10
C PHE A 89 17.11 -3.44 10.34
N SER A 90 18.40 -3.79 10.21
CA SER A 90 19.32 -3.99 11.33
C SER A 90 19.29 -2.86 12.36
N ASP A 91 18.90 -1.65 11.96
CA ASP A 91 19.00 -0.45 12.77
C ASP A 91 17.63 0.17 13.16
N HIS A 92 16.49 -0.32 12.64
CA HIS A 92 15.21 0.42 12.67
C HIS A 92 13.94 -0.45 12.84
N LEU A 93 13.84 -1.21 13.94
CA LEU A 93 12.67 -2.06 14.24
C LEU A 93 11.32 -1.33 14.14
N GLY A 94 11.21 -0.11 14.67
CA GLY A 94 9.96 0.67 14.60
C GLY A 94 9.54 1.07 13.16
N SER A 95 10.49 1.08 12.22
CA SER A 95 10.17 1.28 10.80
C SER A 95 9.59 0.03 10.15
N GLN A 96 9.93 -1.16 10.65
CA GLN A 96 9.37 -2.42 10.16
C GLN A 96 7.93 -2.61 10.65
N GLN A 97 7.67 -2.27 11.90
CA GLN A 97 6.34 -2.41 12.53
C GLN A 97 5.29 -1.45 11.94
N THR A 98 5.70 -0.43 11.17
CA THR A 98 4.79 0.50 10.48
C THR A 98 4.64 0.19 8.99
N LEU A 99 5.34 -0.84 8.51
CA LEU A 99 5.31 -1.28 7.12
C LEU A 99 4.42 -2.50 6.99
N LEU A 100 3.52 -2.47 6.02
CA LEU A 100 2.80 -3.63 5.52
C LEU A 100 3.40 -4.07 4.18
N GLN A 101 3.27 -5.35 3.86
CA GLN A 101 3.65 -5.88 2.55
C GLN A 101 2.40 -6.40 1.83
N LEU A 102 2.17 -5.92 0.62
CA LEU A 102 1.15 -6.46 -0.30
C LEU A 102 1.85 -7.37 -1.32
N THR A 103 1.48 -8.64 -1.36
CA THR A 103 2.13 -9.66 -2.21
C THR A 103 1.16 -10.77 -2.62
N PRO A 104 1.32 -11.41 -3.79
CA PRO A 104 0.61 -12.66 -4.10
C PRO A 104 1.21 -13.87 -3.36
N ASN A 105 2.35 -13.71 -2.67
CA ASN A 105 3.03 -14.81 -2.00
C ASN A 105 2.49 -15.04 -0.57
N CYS A 106 1.28 -15.58 -0.46
CA CYS A 106 0.55 -15.66 0.81
C CYS A 106 0.91 -16.83 1.71
N THR A 107 1.48 -17.88 1.15
CA THR A 107 2.00 -19.02 1.88
C THR A 107 3.49 -19.14 1.64
N SER A 108 4.23 -19.52 2.68
CA SER A 108 5.63 -19.88 2.53
C SER A 108 5.78 -21.20 1.77
N GLU A 109 4.76 -22.07 1.81
CA GLU A 109 4.75 -23.35 1.12
C GLU A 109 4.16 -23.19 -0.29
N LYS A 110 4.93 -23.68 -1.28
CA LYS A 110 4.48 -23.85 -2.67
C LYS A 110 4.10 -25.32 -2.88
N PRO A 111 3.13 -25.62 -3.77
CA PRO A 111 2.81 -26.99 -4.13
C PRO A 111 4.06 -27.75 -4.61
N ALA A 112 4.21 -29.02 -4.20
CA ALA A 112 5.35 -29.84 -4.61
C ALA A 112 5.44 -30.06 -6.14
N VAL A 113 4.32 -29.91 -6.84
CA VAL A 113 4.27 -29.95 -8.31
C VAL A 113 4.99 -28.74 -8.89
N ASP A 114 4.66 -27.53 -8.43
CA ASP A 114 5.30 -26.28 -8.88
C ASP A 114 6.80 -26.29 -8.60
N LEU A 115 7.22 -26.75 -7.41
CA LEU A 115 8.65 -26.81 -7.06
C LEU A 115 9.43 -27.69 -8.05
N ARG A 116 8.93 -28.88 -8.35
CA ARG A 116 9.55 -29.78 -9.33
C ARG A 116 9.58 -29.17 -10.73
N LEU A 117 8.48 -28.53 -11.16
CA LEU A 117 8.41 -27.88 -12.45
C LEU A 117 9.40 -26.70 -12.54
N MET A 118 9.55 -25.90 -11.47
CA MET A 118 10.56 -24.84 -11.41
C MET A 118 11.98 -25.38 -11.60
N ASP A 119 12.32 -26.52 -11.00
CA ASP A 119 13.63 -27.16 -11.17
C ASP A 119 13.86 -27.61 -12.62
N VAL A 120 12.84 -28.21 -13.24
CA VAL A 120 12.89 -28.57 -14.67
C VAL A 120 13.09 -27.32 -15.53
N LEU A 121 12.32 -26.27 -15.30
CA LEU A 121 12.41 -25.01 -16.05
C LEU A 121 13.82 -24.39 -15.93
N LYS A 122 14.43 -24.41 -14.74
CA LYS A 122 15.80 -23.94 -14.54
C LYS A 122 16.80 -24.78 -15.33
N ASN A 123 16.73 -26.11 -15.22
CA ASN A 123 17.66 -27.01 -15.89
C ASN A 123 17.56 -26.89 -17.42
N GLU A 124 16.35 -26.93 -17.96
CA GLU A 124 16.09 -26.77 -19.40
C GLU A 124 16.56 -25.41 -19.92
N SER A 125 16.49 -24.37 -19.10
CA SER A 125 16.98 -23.04 -19.48
C SER A 125 18.49 -22.98 -19.67
N VAL A 126 19.25 -23.72 -18.86
CA VAL A 126 20.69 -23.87 -19.04
C VAL A 126 20.99 -24.67 -20.29
N VAL A 127 20.33 -25.83 -20.47
CA VAL A 127 20.62 -26.77 -21.56
C VAL A 127 20.25 -26.20 -22.93
N LYS A 128 19.12 -25.48 -23.04
CA LYS A 128 18.56 -25.05 -24.33
C LYS A 128 18.84 -23.60 -24.69
N TYR A 129 19.03 -22.74 -23.70
CA TYR A 129 19.08 -21.28 -23.91
C TYR A 129 20.33 -20.62 -23.33
N ASP A 130 21.26 -21.37 -22.73
CA ASP A 130 22.43 -20.82 -22.02
C ASP A 130 22.03 -19.77 -20.96
N ALA A 131 20.86 -19.96 -20.35
CA ALA A 131 20.25 -19.02 -19.42
C ALA A 131 20.30 -19.58 -17.99
N VAL A 132 21.16 -18.98 -17.16
CA VAL A 132 21.38 -19.41 -15.77
C VAL A 132 20.56 -18.55 -14.80
N PHE A 133 19.70 -19.21 -14.03
CA PHE A 133 19.00 -18.59 -12.89
C PHE A 133 19.91 -18.52 -11.67
N TRP A 134 19.69 -17.50 -10.82
CA TRP A 134 20.38 -17.47 -9.53
C TRP A 134 19.88 -18.59 -8.62
N PRO A 135 20.70 -19.08 -7.67
CA PRO A 135 20.31 -20.19 -6.79
C PRO A 135 18.95 -20.00 -6.11
N SER A 136 18.69 -18.81 -5.55
CA SER A 136 17.42 -18.46 -4.90
C SER A 136 16.36 -17.88 -5.84
N GLU A 137 16.68 -17.60 -7.10
CA GLU A 137 15.72 -17.02 -8.05
C GLU A 137 14.71 -18.08 -8.48
N LYS A 138 13.43 -17.75 -8.36
CA LYS A 138 12.33 -18.61 -8.80
C LYS A 138 11.88 -18.18 -10.21
N PRO A 139 11.69 -19.12 -11.15
CA PRO A 139 11.33 -18.80 -12.53
C PRO A 139 9.82 -18.50 -12.68
N HIS A 140 9.28 -17.59 -11.86
CA HIS A 140 7.83 -17.31 -11.78
C HIS A 140 7.20 -16.95 -13.12
N ILE A 141 7.90 -16.18 -13.96
CA ILE A 141 7.41 -15.79 -15.29
C ILE A 141 7.32 -17.02 -16.21
N ALA A 142 8.35 -17.86 -16.24
CA ALA A 142 8.34 -19.08 -17.05
C ALA A 142 7.26 -20.05 -16.56
N LEU A 143 7.08 -20.18 -15.24
CA LEU A 143 6.01 -20.98 -14.65
C LEU A 143 4.62 -20.45 -15.04
N SER A 144 4.40 -19.14 -14.95
CA SER A 144 3.14 -18.51 -15.34
C SER A 144 2.83 -18.70 -16.84
N VAL A 145 3.83 -18.58 -17.71
CA VAL A 145 3.69 -18.86 -19.15
C VAL A 145 3.36 -20.34 -19.39
N TYR A 146 4.03 -21.26 -18.69
CA TYR A 146 3.74 -22.69 -18.78
C TYR A 146 2.28 -23.00 -18.46
N HIS A 147 1.76 -22.48 -17.32
CA HIS A 147 0.37 -22.69 -16.93
C HIS A 147 -0.62 -22.03 -17.91
N SER A 148 -0.26 -20.87 -18.46
CA SER A 148 -1.09 -20.18 -19.46
C SER A 148 -1.23 -21.00 -20.74
N VAL A 149 -0.13 -21.58 -21.25
CA VAL A 149 -0.16 -22.46 -22.43
C VAL A 149 -0.93 -23.74 -22.14
N LEU A 150 -0.75 -24.31 -20.95
CA LEU A 150 -1.49 -25.50 -20.53
C LEU A 150 -3.00 -25.23 -20.49
N ALA A 151 -3.43 -24.11 -19.93
CA ALA A 151 -4.83 -23.70 -19.90
C ALA A 151 -5.43 -23.54 -21.30
N VAL A 152 -4.68 -22.98 -22.25
CA VAL A 152 -5.09 -22.92 -23.66
C VAL A 152 -5.27 -24.33 -24.23
N GLY A 153 -4.36 -25.26 -23.93
CA GLY A 153 -4.49 -26.66 -24.34
C GLY A 153 -5.77 -27.32 -23.84
N TYR A 154 -6.10 -27.13 -22.55
CA TYR A 154 -7.35 -27.64 -21.97
C TYR A 154 -8.58 -27.06 -22.67
N VAL A 155 -8.65 -25.75 -22.82
CA VAL A 155 -9.80 -25.08 -23.46
C VAL A 155 -9.93 -25.48 -24.93
N LEU A 156 -8.83 -25.63 -25.66
CA LEU A 156 -8.85 -26.10 -27.05
C LEU A 156 -9.37 -27.54 -27.17
N ASN A 157 -8.93 -28.43 -26.28
CA ASN A 157 -9.38 -29.82 -26.27
C ASN A 157 -10.89 -29.92 -26.03
N GLU A 158 -11.41 -29.17 -25.06
CA GLU A 158 -12.85 -29.10 -24.78
C GLU A 158 -13.64 -28.51 -25.95
N SER A 159 -13.15 -27.39 -26.51
CA SER A 159 -13.78 -26.73 -27.66
C SER A 159 -13.83 -27.66 -28.88
N PHE A 160 -12.79 -28.46 -29.09
CA PHE A 160 -12.74 -29.47 -30.13
C PHE A 160 -13.80 -30.57 -29.92
N HIS A 161 -13.91 -31.11 -28.70
CA HIS A 161 -14.92 -32.11 -28.37
C HIS A 161 -16.36 -31.57 -28.42
N ALA A 162 -16.55 -30.27 -28.18
CA ALA A 162 -17.81 -29.57 -28.36
C ALA A 162 -18.12 -29.21 -29.83
N ALA A 163 -17.29 -29.65 -30.79
CA ALA A 163 -17.42 -29.33 -32.21
C ALA A 163 -17.47 -27.82 -32.52
N MET A 164 -16.82 -26.99 -31.70
CA MET A 164 -16.71 -25.56 -31.95
C MET A 164 -15.81 -25.28 -33.16
N ASN A 165 -16.09 -24.19 -33.88
CA ASN A 165 -15.21 -23.70 -34.92
C ASN A 165 -13.96 -23.06 -34.28
N LEU A 166 -12.85 -23.81 -34.24
CA LEU A 166 -11.58 -23.33 -33.67
C LEU A 166 -10.94 -22.16 -34.44
N SER A 167 -11.42 -21.85 -35.64
CA SER A 167 -10.99 -20.65 -36.39
C SER A 167 -11.74 -19.38 -35.95
N ASP A 168 -12.82 -19.51 -35.18
CA ASP A 168 -13.51 -18.37 -34.56
C ASP A 168 -12.85 -18.00 -33.24
N GLY A 169 -11.85 -17.11 -33.32
CA GLY A 169 -11.11 -16.65 -32.15
C GLY A 169 -11.96 -15.93 -31.11
N ARG A 170 -13.07 -15.30 -31.51
CA ARG A 170 -13.97 -14.62 -30.57
C ARG A 170 -14.78 -15.64 -29.78
N ALA A 171 -15.34 -16.63 -30.47
CA ALA A 171 -16.03 -17.74 -29.82
C ALA A 171 -15.08 -18.48 -28.87
N LEU A 172 -13.86 -18.80 -29.31
CA LEU A 172 -12.87 -19.48 -28.47
C LEU A 172 -12.45 -18.64 -27.25
N ALA A 173 -12.20 -17.34 -27.43
CA ALA A 173 -11.88 -16.45 -26.31
C ALA A 173 -13.02 -16.37 -25.28
N SER A 174 -14.28 -16.44 -25.72
CA SER A 174 -15.44 -16.40 -24.82
C SER A 174 -15.54 -17.61 -23.89
N VAL A 175 -14.91 -18.73 -24.24
CA VAL A 175 -14.86 -19.95 -23.40
C VAL A 175 -14.01 -19.74 -22.14
N PHE A 176 -13.13 -18.74 -22.15
CA PHE A 176 -12.32 -18.37 -20.99
C PHE A 176 -13.06 -17.47 -20.00
N ALA A 177 -14.22 -16.90 -20.32
CA ALA A 177 -14.85 -15.90 -19.45
C ALA A 177 -15.54 -16.57 -18.25
N ASP A 178 -15.49 -15.90 -17.09
CA ASP A 178 -16.18 -16.31 -15.85
C ASP A 178 -15.96 -17.79 -15.46
N ARG A 179 -14.69 -18.23 -15.48
CA ARG A 179 -14.37 -19.66 -15.41
C ARG A 179 -13.20 -20.00 -14.51
N ASP A 180 -13.32 -21.15 -13.86
CA ASP A 180 -12.23 -21.87 -13.19
C ASP A 180 -11.65 -22.94 -14.12
N ILE A 181 -10.35 -22.88 -14.37
CA ILE A 181 -9.58 -23.85 -15.16
C ILE A 181 -8.64 -24.57 -14.19
N ALA A 182 -8.97 -25.81 -13.86
CA ALA A 182 -8.14 -26.66 -13.01
C ALA A 182 -6.91 -27.14 -13.79
N LEU A 183 -5.72 -26.84 -13.26
CA LEU A 183 -4.43 -27.28 -13.78
C LEU A 183 -3.73 -28.14 -12.71
N ASP A 184 -2.65 -28.80 -13.12
CA ASP A 184 -1.78 -29.50 -12.16
C ASP A 184 -1.20 -28.52 -11.14
N GLY A 185 -1.62 -28.63 -9.88
CA GLY A 185 -1.11 -27.84 -8.77
C GLY A 185 -1.79 -26.48 -8.53
N MET A 186 -2.69 -26.02 -9.40
CA MET A 186 -3.38 -24.73 -9.25
C MET A 186 -4.72 -24.64 -9.98
N ILE A 187 -5.51 -23.61 -9.67
CA ILE A 187 -6.71 -23.24 -10.42
C ILE A 187 -6.50 -21.83 -10.97
N LEU A 188 -6.60 -21.66 -12.29
CA LEU A 188 -6.68 -20.35 -12.90
C LEU A 188 -8.14 -19.90 -12.94
N ARG A 189 -8.40 -18.66 -12.54
CA ARG A 189 -9.74 -18.09 -12.52
C ARG A 189 -9.76 -16.83 -13.36
N THR A 190 -10.83 -16.64 -14.09
CA THR A 190 -11.02 -15.50 -14.98
C THR A 190 -12.34 -14.79 -14.69
N ASP A 191 -12.35 -13.48 -14.88
CA ASP A 191 -13.59 -12.70 -14.86
C ASP A 191 -14.30 -12.70 -16.23
N HIS A 192 -15.43 -12.01 -16.28
CA HIS A 192 -16.22 -11.81 -17.49
C HIS A 192 -15.43 -11.20 -18.66
N GLY A 193 -14.40 -10.39 -18.34
CA GLY A 193 -13.52 -9.74 -19.30
C GLY A 193 -12.33 -10.58 -19.74
N ASN A 194 -12.26 -11.87 -19.34
CA ASN A 194 -11.10 -12.75 -19.52
C ASN A 194 -9.84 -12.29 -18.79
N THR A 195 -9.98 -11.52 -17.72
CA THR A 195 -8.87 -11.09 -16.86
C THR A 195 -8.63 -12.14 -15.79
N LEU A 196 -7.37 -12.51 -15.57
CA LEU A 196 -7.00 -13.41 -14.48
C LEU A 196 -7.30 -12.77 -13.11
N LEU A 197 -8.03 -13.51 -12.29
CA LEU A 197 -8.30 -13.17 -10.90
C LEU A 197 -7.17 -13.72 -10.03
N VAL A 198 -6.44 -12.82 -9.39
CA VAL A 198 -5.25 -13.15 -8.62
C VAL A 198 -5.52 -12.94 -7.13
N ASP A 199 -5.17 -13.95 -6.34
CA ASP A 199 -5.22 -13.89 -4.89
C ASP A 199 -3.99 -13.13 -4.37
N PHE A 200 -4.20 -12.24 -3.40
CA PHE A 200 -3.14 -11.48 -2.74
C PHE A 200 -3.30 -11.56 -1.23
N CYS A 201 -2.32 -11.04 -0.51
CA CYS A 201 -2.41 -10.90 0.94
C CYS A 201 -1.64 -9.69 1.39
N VAL A 202 -2.08 -9.19 2.55
CA VAL A 202 -1.33 -8.23 3.33
C VAL A 202 -0.59 -9.00 4.40
N LYS A 203 0.72 -8.83 4.45
CA LYS A 203 1.57 -9.28 5.53
C LYS A 203 1.96 -8.12 6.42
N ASP A 204 2.11 -8.42 7.69
CA ASP A 204 2.55 -7.50 8.73
C ASP A 204 3.78 -8.07 9.45
N PHE A 205 4.65 -7.20 9.93
CA PHE A 205 5.89 -7.60 10.57
C PHE A 205 5.63 -8.17 11.96
N ASN A 206 5.98 -9.44 12.17
CA ASN A 206 5.91 -10.05 13.49
C ASN A 206 7.26 -9.87 14.21
N PRO A 207 7.33 -9.06 15.29
CA PRO A 207 8.59 -8.78 15.98
C PRO A 207 9.16 -9.98 16.74
N GLU A 208 8.33 -10.93 17.16
CA GLU A 208 8.77 -12.14 17.87
C GLU A 208 9.49 -13.12 16.94
N LYS A 209 8.98 -13.27 15.71
CA LYS A 209 9.54 -14.14 14.68
C LYS A 209 10.56 -13.45 13.78
N GLY A 210 10.57 -12.12 13.77
CA GLY A 210 11.47 -11.31 12.95
C GLY A 210 11.17 -11.39 11.44
N CYS A 211 9.93 -11.65 11.03
CA CYS A 211 9.54 -11.77 9.63
C CYS A 211 8.09 -11.29 9.37
N PHE A 212 7.77 -11.00 8.11
CA PHE A 212 6.43 -10.63 7.68
C PHE A 212 5.53 -11.86 7.61
N MET A 213 4.37 -11.79 8.26
CA MET A 213 3.38 -12.85 8.26
C MET A 213 2.03 -12.38 7.69
N PRO A 214 1.31 -13.22 6.92
CA PRO A 214 -0.02 -12.89 6.43
C PRO A 214 -0.98 -12.56 7.58
N VAL A 215 -1.69 -11.44 7.44
CA VAL A 215 -2.73 -10.96 8.36
C VAL A 215 -4.08 -10.75 7.66
N LEU A 216 -4.06 -10.42 6.37
CA LEU A 216 -5.25 -10.39 5.51
C LEU A 216 -5.00 -11.20 4.24
N GLN A 217 -6.03 -11.86 3.74
CA GLN A 217 -6.03 -12.55 2.45
C GLN A 217 -7.12 -11.96 1.56
N TYR A 218 -6.77 -11.66 0.32
CA TYR A 218 -7.69 -11.22 -0.73
C TYR A 218 -8.03 -12.42 -1.60
N ASP A 219 -9.33 -12.72 -1.69
CA ASP A 219 -9.87 -13.67 -2.65
C ASP A 219 -10.22 -12.89 -3.93
N GLY A 220 -9.44 -13.13 -4.99
CA GLY A 220 -9.62 -12.45 -6.27
C GLY A 220 -10.95 -12.79 -6.95
N ALA A 221 -11.49 -13.99 -6.72
CA ALA A 221 -12.77 -14.40 -7.29
C ALA A 221 -13.96 -13.70 -6.62
N ARG A 222 -13.87 -13.52 -5.30
CA ARG A 222 -14.94 -12.88 -4.52
C ARG A 222 -14.78 -11.37 -4.39
N GLY A 223 -13.59 -10.85 -4.63
CA GLY A 223 -13.27 -9.44 -4.46
C GLY A 223 -13.26 -8.98 -3.00
N ILE A 224 -12.98 -9.88 -2.04
CA ILE A 224 -13.07 -9.59 -0.61
C ILE A 224 -11.75 -9.86 0.11
N PHE A 225 -11.46 -9.04 1.12
CA PHE A 225 -10.43 -9.32 2.11
C PHE A 225 -11.02 -10.08 3.30
N THR A 226 -10.32 -11.13 3.74
CA THR A 226 -10.61 -11.87 4.97
C THR A 226 -9.42 -11.81 5.92
N ALA A 227 -9.69 -11.70 7.22
CA ALA A 227 -8.64 -11.76 8.23
C ALA A 227 -8.14 -13.19 8.41
N VAL A 228 -6.82 -13.35 8.53
CA VAL A 228 -6.22 -14.64 8.86
C VAL A 228 -6.53 -14.97 10.32
N ALA A 229 -7.06 -16.17 10.58
CA ALA A 229 -7.48 -16.57 11.92
C ALA A 229 -6.35 -16.40 12.96
N GLY A 230 -6.69 -15.76 14.09
CA GLY A 230 -5.75 -15.51 15.18
C GLY A 230 -4.68 -14.44 14.88
N ARG A 231 -4.78 -13.73 13.76
CA ARG A 231 -3.86 -12.66 13.38
C ARG A 231 -4.62 -11.37 13.07
N LYS A 232 -4.01 -10.24 13.40
CA LYS A 232 -4.52 -8.90 13.11
C LYS A 232 -3.35 -8.00 12.71
N ILE A 233 -3.65 -6.94 11.97
CA ILE A 233 -2.67 -5.89 11.72
C ILE A 233 -2.34 -5.21 13.05
N ASP A 234 -1.05 -5.09 13.36
CA ASP A 234 -0.50 -4.23 14.40
C ASP A 234 -0.41 -2.80 13.85
N TRP A 235 -1.37 -1.96 14.23
CA TRP A 235 -1.33 -0.53 13.93
C TRP A 235 -0.35 0.17 14.86
N HIS A 236 0.94 -0.09 14.66
CA HIS A 236 2.02 0.32 15.56
C HIS A 236 1.94 1.82 15.89
N ARG A 237 1.85 2.14 17.19
CA ARG A 237 1.75 3.50 17.75
C ARG A 237 0.51 4.30 17.31
N SER A 238 -0.47 3.69 16.65
CA SER A 238 -1.73 4.35 16.34
C SER A 238 -2.44 4.74 17.64
N LEU A 239 -2.90 6.00 17.70
CA LEU A 239 -3.72 6.50 18.81
C LEU A 239 -5.19 6.08 18.67
N ALA A 240 -5.60 5.61 17.49
CA ALA A 240 -6.92 5.06 17.26
C ALA A 240 -6.96 3.60 17.73
N ASP A 241 -8.15 3.14 18.11
CA ASP A 241 -8.41 1.70 18.29
C ASP A 241 -8.51 1.03 16.92
N GLY A 242 -7.37 0.88 16.25
CA GLY A 242 -7.26 0.36 14.89
C GLY A 242 -6.45 1.26 13.94
N ALA A 243 -6.82 1.18 12.66
CA ALA A 243 -6.12 1.88 11.58
C ALA A 243 -6.09 3.40 11.81
N PRO A 244 -4.98 4.08 11.49
CA PRO A 244 -4.94 5.53 11.57
C PRO A 244 -5.91 6.16 10.56
N PRO A 245 -6.49 7.33 10.88
CA PRO A 245 -7.33 8.07 9.95
C PRO A 245 -6.60 8.41 8.64
N ASN A 246 -7.33 8.40 7.53
CA ASN A 246 -6.78 8.78 6.22
C ASN A 246 -6.52 10.29 6.07
N GLU A 247 -7.02 11.11 6.99
CA GLU A 247 -6.78 12.55 7.07
C GLU A 247 -6.44 12.94 8.52
N PRO A 248 -5.47 13.85 8.75
CA PRO A 248 -5.18 14.37 10.08
C PRO A 248 -6.38 15.02 10.75
N PHE A 249 -6.40 15.04 12.08
CA PHE A 249 -7.46 15.70 12.84
C PHE A 249 -7.69 17.17 12.43
N CYS A 250 -6.62 17.92 12.19
CA CYS A 250 -6.70 19.32 11.74
C CYS A 250 -6.72 19.50 10.21
N GLY A 251 -6.87 18.42 9.46
CA GLY A 251 -6.72 18.40 8.01
C GLY A 251 -5.27 18.57 7.56
N PHE A 252 -4.98 18.24 6.31
CA PHE A 252 -3.61 18.26 5.78
C PHE A 252 -2.93 19.63 5.82
N LEU A 253 -3.71 20.71 5.73
CA LEU A 253 -3.22 22.09 5.77
C LEU A 253 -3.44 22.77 7.13
N GLY A 254 -3.89 22.02 8.14
CA GLY A 254 -4.16 22.56 9.48
C GLY A 254 -5.34 23.54 9.54
N ASN A 255 -6.15 23.62 8.47
CA ASN A 255 -7.24 24.57 8.33
C ASN A 255 -8.62 23.98 8.66
N ASN A 256 -8.70 22.76 9.18
CA ASN A 256 -9.99 22.19 9.59
C ASN A 256 -10.63 23.07 10.69
N PRO A 257 -11.88 23.55 10.51
CA PRO A 257 -12.56 24.42 11.47
C PRO A 257 -12.57 23.90 12.91
N ARG A 258 -12.55 22.57 13.11
CA ARG A 258 -12.46 21.94 14.44
C ARG A 258 -11.22 22.35 15.23
N CYS A 259 -10.12 22.66 14.53
CA CYS A 259 -8.88 23.13 15.15
C CYS A 259 -8.78 24.67 15.23
N GLN A 260 -9.73 25.41 14.65
CA GLN A 260 -9.72 26.87 14.65
C GLN A 260 -10.39 27.50 15.89
N GLY A 261 -11.04 26.69 16.73
CA GLY A 261 -11.83 27.15 17.90
C GLY A 261 -11.05 27.95 18.95
N GLY A 262 -9.73 27.83 19.01
CA GLY A 262 -8.89 28.62 19.93
C GLY A 262 -8.66 30.08 19.49
N ARG A 263 -8.71 30.37 18.18
CA ARG A 263 -8.42 31.72 17.66
C ARG A 263 -9.58 32.69 17.89
N VAL A 264 -10.81 32.21 17.72
CA VAL A 264 -12.02 33.03 17.89
C VAL A 264 -12.28 33.32 19.37
N SER A 265 -12.08 32.34 20.25
CA SER A 265 -12.19 32.52 21.71
C SER A 265 -11.20 33.57 22.25
N ASN A 266 -9.94 33.52 21.80
CA ASN A 266 -8.92 34.48 22.22
C ASN A 266 -9.19 35.90 21.71
N LEU A 267 -9.71 36.04 20.49
CA LEU A 267 -10.14 37.33 19.93
C LEU A 267 -11.34 37.91 20.68
N ILE A 268 -12.34 37.09 21.00
CA ILE A 268 -13.50 37.52 21.78
C ILE A 268 -13.07 37.96 23.19
N SER A 269 -12.18 37.21 23.84
CA SER A 269 -11.66 37.54 25.17
C SER A 269 -10.87 38.86 25.19
N THR A 270 -10.03 39.10 24.18
CA THR A 270 -9.28 40.36 24.05
C THR A 270 -10.18 41.55 23.76
N VAL A 271 -11.14 41.41 22.84
CA VAL A 271 -12.11 42.49 22.53
C VAL A 271 -12.96 42.83 23.75
N LEU A 272 -13.45 41.82 24.48
CA LEU A 272 -14.22 42.01 25.70
C LEU A 272 -13.40 42.70 26.79
N GLY A 273 -12.13 42.31 26.95
CA GLY A 273 -11.20 42.96 27.90
C GLY A 273 -10.97 44.44 27.60
N VAL A 274 -10.79 44.81 26.33
CA VAL A 274 -10.62 46.20 25.90
C VAL A 274 -11.88 47.03 26.16
N LEU A 275 -13.07 46.49 25.87
CA LEU A 275 -14.34 47.18 26.12
C LEU A 275 -14.57 47.44 27.61
N VAL A 276 -14.26 46.48 28.47
CA VAL A 276 -14.36 46.64 29.93
C VAL A 276 -13.36 47.69 30.44
N ALA A 277 -12.12 47.68 29.93
CA ALA A 277 -11.13 48.68 30.31
C ALA A 277 -11.56 50.10 29.92
N LEU A 278 -12.08 50.29 28.70
CA LEU A 278 -12.60 51.58 28.24
C LEU A 278 -13.80 52.04 29.06
N PHE A 279 -14.69 51.12 29.45
CA PHE A 279 -15.82 51.43 30.31
C PHE A 279 -15.37 51.91 31.69
N VAL A 280 -14.42 51.20 32.31
CA VAL A 280 -13.85 51.58 33.62
C VAL A 280 -13.16 52.94 33.55
N ILE A 281 -12.36 53.19 32.51
CA ILE A 281 -11.70 54.49 32.29
C ILE A 281 -12.74 55.60 32.14
N GLY A 282 -13.81 55.36 31.36
CA GLY A 282 -14.91 56.32 31.18
C GLY A 282 -15.62 56.65 32.48
N VAL A 283 -15.91 55.64 33.31
CA VAL A 283 -16.53 55.82 34.63
C VAL A 283 -15.60 56.61 35.57
N LEU A 284 -14.31 56.27 35.62
CA LEU A 284 -13.33 56.97 36.45
C LEU A 284 -13.16 58.44 36.01
N ALA A 285 -13.09 58.70 34.70
CA ALA A 285 -13.04 60.04 34.15
C ALA A 285 -14.31 60.85 34.48
N GLY A 286 -15.49 60.22 34.38
CA GLY A 286 -16.76 60.83 34.75
C GLY A 286 -16.85 61.19 36.24
N ILE A 287 -16.38 60.29 37.13
CA ILE A 287 -16.30 60.55 38.58
C ILE A 287 -15.32 61.68 38.88
N ALA A 288 -14.16 61.71 38.21
CA ALA A 288 -13.16 62.77 38.37
C ALA A 288 -13.70 64.12 37.91
N MET A 289 -14.36 64.19 36.75
CA MET A 289 -14.97 65.43 36.25
C MET A 289 -16.09 65.92 37.17
N HIS A 290 -16.97 65.02 37.66
CA HIS A 290 -18.02 65.40 38.60
C HIS A 290 -17.43 66.00 39.91
N ARG A 291 -16.30 65.48 40.39
CA ARG A 291 -15.63 66.00 41.59
C ARG A 291 -14.94 67.35 41.39
N ILE A 292 -14.57 67.71 40.15
CA ILE A 292 -13.95 69.00 39.83
C ILE A 292 -15.00 70.10 39.63
N THR A 293 -16.22 69.76 39.21
CA THR A 293 -17.33 70.70 38.98
C THR A 293 -18.23 70.96 40.21
N ARG A 294 -17.90 70.41 41.39
CA ARG A 294 -18.53 70.75 42.67
C ARG A 294 -17.56 71.53 43.54
#